data_AF-A0A1X7TE17-F1
#
_entry.id   AF-A0A1X7TE17-F1
#
_cell.length_a   1.000
_cell.length_b   1.000
_cell.length_c   1.000
_cell.angle_alpha   90.00
_cell.angle_beta   90.00
_cell.angle_gamma   90.00
#
_symmetry.space_group_name_H-M   'P 1'
#
loop_
_entity.id
_entity.type
_entity.pdbx_description
1 polymer ?
#
loop_
_entity_poly.entity_id
_entity_poly.type
_entity_poly.pdbx_seq_one_letter_code
_entity_poly.pdbx_strand_id
1 'polypeptide(L)'
;THSFPYIVKRIPILETSETELSPIEVAVEAIGRKGSDLHTEIHKEKTDLVKLQLLLQGSITAQVNQGVQEYANVFLKDLGPAADRYPQEHIESLKEVYREFISLCDEALQLFAQLASKEQSLLVFEMNPPPIVN
;
A
#
# COMPACT_ATOMS: atom_id res chain seq x y z
N THR A 1 -19.46 -32.70 1.39
CA THR A 1 -18.95 -31.31 1.24
C THR A 1 -19.01 -30.94 -0.23
N HIS A 2 -19.37 -29.69 -0.56
CA HIS A 2 -19.44 -29.19 -1.93
C HIS A 2 -18.47 -28.01 -2.09
N SER A 3 -17.88 -27.85 -3.27
CA SER A 3 -16.92 -26.77 -3.56
C SER A 3 -17.28 -26.05 -4.86
N PHE A 4 -16.86 -24.80 -4.99
CA PHE A 4 -16.97 -24.09 -6.27
C PHE A 4 -15.93 -24.60 -7.29
N PRO A 5 -16.27 -24.65 -8.59
CA PRO A 5 -17.59 -24.41 -9.17
C PRO A 5 -18.59 -25.55 -8.90
N TYR A 6 -19.89 -25.24 -8.71
CA TYR A 6 -20.94 -26.22 -8.41
C TYR A 6 -22.23 -25.97 -9.24
N ILE A 7 -23.11 -26.98 -9.33
CA ILE A 7 -24.33 -26.93 -10.14
C ILE A 7 -25.36 -25.91 -9.63
N VAL A 8 -25.33 -25.57 -8.34
CA VAL A 8 -26.16 -24.51 -7.75
C VAL A 8 -25.32 -23.29 -7.37
N LYS A 9 -25.97 -22.12 -7.34
CA LYS A 9 -25.34 -20.83 -7.06
C LYS A 9 -25.01 -20.56 -5.59
N ARG A 10 -25.43 -21.43 -4.66
CA ARG A 10 -25.25 -21.25 -3.21
C ARG A 10 -24.91 -22.60 -2.56
N ILE A 11 -23.93 -22.59 -1.68
CA ILE A 11 -23.51 -23.73 -0.87
C ILE A 11 -23.63 -23.29 0.60
N PRO A 12 -24.23 -24.09 1.51
CA PRO A 12 -24.31 -23.73 2.92
C PRO A 12 -22.92 -23.69 3.57
N ILE A 13 -22.72 -22.74 4.48
CA ILE A 13 -21.52 -22.68 5.32
C ILE A 13 -21.57 -23.85 6.31
N LEU A 14 -20.51 -24.64 6.36
CA LEU A 14 -20.41 -25.80 7.25
C LEU A 14 -19.60 -25.50 8.51
N GLU A 15 -18.71 -24.51 8.45
CA GLU A 15 -17.81 -24.12 9.53
C GLU A 15 -17.45 -22.64 9.41
N THR A 16 -17.26 -21.97 10.54
CA THR A 16 -16.85 -20.56 10.65
C THR A 16 -15.73 -20.45 11.68
N SER A 17 -14.66 -19.75 11.35
CA SER A 17 -13.57 -19.38 12.27
C SER A 17 -13.41 -17.86 12.32
N GLU A 18 -13.06 -17.33 13.48
CA GLU A 18 -12.82 -15.90 13.70
C GLU A 18 -11.40 -15.67 14.20
N THR A 19 -10.76 -14.64 13.66
CA THR A 19 -9.41 -14.21 14.06
C THR A 19 -9.40 -12.69 14.16
N GLU A 20 -8.91 -12.16 15.27
CA GLU A 20 -8.74 -10.72 15.47
C GLU A 20 -7.30 -10.31 15.11
N LEU A 21 -7.16 -9.25 14.32
CA LEU A 21 -5.87 -8.66 13.98
C LEU A 21 -5.60 -7.46 14.87
N SER A 22 -4.38 -7.37 15.40
CA SER A 22 -3.93 -6.19 16.12
C SER A 22 -3.78 -4.97 15.18
N PRO A 23 -3.78 -3.73 15.70
CA PRO A 23 -3.64 -2.54 14.87
C PRO A 23 -2.38 -2.51 13.98
N ILE A 24 -1.27 -3.12 14.43
CA ILE A 24 -0.04 -3.20 13.65
C ILE A 24 -0.15 -4.22 12.51
N GLU A 25 -0.80 -5.36 12.74
CA GLU A 25 -1.07 -6.36 11.68
C GLU A 25 -1.98 -5.77 10.60
N VAL A 26 -3.02 -5.03 11.00
CA VAL A 26 -3.88 -4.29 10.06
C VAL A 26 -3.07 -3.29 9.23
N ALA A 27 -2.09 -2.60 9.84
CA ALA A 27 -1.21 -1.68 9.11
C ALA A 27 -0.31 -2.41 8.10
N VAL A 28 0.27 -3.55 8.49
CA VAL A 28 1.08 -4.40 7.60
C VAL A 28 0.26 -4.83 6.38
N GLU A 29 -0.95 -5.36 6.60
CA GLU A 29 -1.83 -5.79 5.50
C GLU A 29 -2.27 -4.62 4.61
N ALA A 30 -2.52 -3.45 5.18
CA ALA A 30 -2.96 -2.28 4.42
C ALA A 30 -1.85 -1.78 3.48
N ILE A 31 -0.62 -1.70 3.97
CA ILE A 31 0.54 -1.30 3.16
C ILE A 31 0.87 -2.38 2.14
N GLY A 32 0.86 -3.66 2.53
CA GLY A 32 1.15 -4.78 1.64
C GLY A 32 0.16 -4.88 0.48
N ARG A 33 -1.14 -4.67 0.73
CA ARG A 33 -2.15 -4.60 -0.35
C ARG A 33 -1.87 -3.48 -1.34
N LYS A 34 -1.56 -2.28 -0.85
CA LYS A 34 -1.19 -1.14 -1.70
C LYS A 34 0.09 -1.41 -2.51
N GLY A 35 1.08 -2.04 -1.89
CA GLY A 35 2.30 -2.49 -2.57
C GLY A 35 2.00 -3.50 -3.68
N SER A 36 1.16 -4.50 -3.41
CA SER A 36 0.75 -5.51 -4.40
C SER A 36 0.00 -4.90 -5.59
N ASP A 37 -0.92 -3.97 -5.33
CA ASP A 37 -1.64 -3.24 -6.38
C ASP A 37 -0.67 -2.43 -7.26
N LEU A 38 0.29 -1.74 -6.64
CA LEU A 38 1.29 -0.94 -7.32
C LEU A 38 2.25 -1.81 -8.14
N HIS A 39 2.78 -2.87 -7.54
CA HIS A 39 3.65 -3.85 -8.21
C HIS A 39 2.96 -4.44 -9.45
N THR A 40 1.71 -4.87 -9.32
CA THR A 40 0.93 -5.42 -10.44
C THR A 40 0.76 -4.41 -11.57
N GLU A 41 0.55 -3.15 -11.25
CA GLU A 41 0.36 -2.08 -12.24
C GLU A 41 1.66 -1.69 -12.94
N ILE A 42 2.80 -1.67 -12.23
CA ILE A 42 4.13 -1.41 -12.80
C ILE A 42 4.54 -2.54 -13.75
N HIS A 43 4.34 -3.81 -13.35
CA HIS A 43 4.93 -4.97 -14.03
C HIS A 43 4.03 -5.66 -15.05
N LYS A 44 2.82 -5.14 -15.32
CA LYS A 44 1.97 -5.68 -16.38
C LYS A 44 2.50 -5.30 -17.76
N GLU A 45 2.15 -6.10 -18.78
CA GLU A 45 2.62 -5.92 -20.17
C GLU A 45 2.39 -4.50 -20.73
N LYS A 46 1.26 -3.87 -20.35
CA LYS A 46 0.95 -2.49 -20.71
C LYS A 46 0.41 -1.72 -19.53
N THR A 47 1.26 -0.89 -18.93
CA THR A 47 0.92 0.01 -17.81
C THR A 47 -0.18 1.01 -18.20
N ASP A 48 -1.16 1.20 -17.31
CA ASP A 48 -2.20 2.22 -17.45
C ASP A 48 -1.80 3.42 -16.59
N LEU A 49 -1.40 4.51 -17.24
CA LEU A 49 -0.90 5.69 -16.53
C LEU A 49 -1.94 6.34 -15.62
N VAL A 50 -3.23 6.28 -15.99
CA VAL A 50 -4.29 6.86 -15.15
C VAL A 50 -4.43 6.02 -13.88
N LYS A 51 -4.39 4.70 -14.01
CA LYS A 51 -4.44 3.79 -12.86
C LYS A 51 -3.19 3.89 -11.99
N LEU A 52 -2.00 3.93 -12.60
CA LEU A 52 -0.74 4.11 -11.88
C LEU A 52 -0.73 5.41 -11.09
N GLN A 53 -1.18 6.51 -11.70
CA GLN A 53 -1.31 7.80 -11.04
C GLN A 53 -2.29 7.76 -9.88
N LEU A 54 -3.48 7.17 -10.08
CA LEU A 54 -4.49 7.03 -9.03
C LEU A 54 -3.95 6.27 -7.81
N LEU A 55 -3.23 5.17 -8.04
CA LEU A 55 -2.63 4.36 -6.97
C LEU A 55 -1.56 5.12 -6.19
N LEU A 56 -0.68 5.83 -6.90
CA LEU A 56 0.36 6.65 -6.29
C LEU A 56 -0.24 7.83 -5.50
N GLN A 57 -1.19 8.57 -6.09
CA GLN A 57 -1.83 9.72 -5.45
C GLN A 57 -2.61 9.30 -4.19
N GLY A 58 -3.38 8.20 -4.27
CA GLY A 58 -4.14 7.66 -3.14
C GLY A 58 -3.27 7.03 -2.04
N SER A 59 -1.96 6.98 -2.21
CA SER A 59 -1.04 6.38 -1.23
C SER A 59 0.00 7.36 -0.67
N ILE A 60 0.51 8.28 -1.50
CA ILE A 60 1.53 9.28 -1.13
C ILE A 60 0.89 10.63 -0.79
N THR A 61 -0.08 11.08 -1.59
CA THR A 61 -0.70 12.41 -1.46
C THR A 61 -2.18 12.31 -1.08
N ALA A 62 -2.54 11.29 -0.30
CA ALA A 62 -3.90 11.10 0.16
C ALA A 62 -4.37 12.32 0.99
N GLN A 63 -5.38 13.03 0.49
CA GLN A 63 -5.89 14.27 1.13
C GLN A 63 -7.02 14.02 2.13
N VAL A 64 -7.70 12.87 2.03
CA VAL A 64 -8.88 12.53 2.86
C VAL A 64 -8.53 11.50 3.93
N ASN A 65 -7.76 10.48 3.56
CA ASN A 65 -7.22 9.48 4.49
C ASN A 65 -5.75 9.79 4.76
N GLN A 66 -5.22 9.44 5.93
CA GLN A 66 -3.86 9.85 6.35
C GLN A 66 -2.70 9.16 5.59
N GLY A 67 -2.99 8.39 4.52
CA GLY A 67 -1.97 7.78 3.65
C GLY A 67 -1.11 6.71 4.34
N VAL A 68 -0.13 6.17 3.61
CA VAL A 68 0.77 5.13 4.15
C VAL A 68 1.77 5.70 5.15
N GLN A 69 2.11 6.98 5.01
CA GLN A 69 3.06 7.67 5.90
C GLN A 69 2.57 7.71 7.36
N GLU A 70 1.26 7.75 7.59
CA GLU A 70 0.73 7.80 8.95
C GLU A 70 0.93 6.49 9.71
N TYR A 71 0.90 5.34 9.04
CA TYR A 71 1.27 4.07 9.67
C TYR A 71 2.72 4.10 10.17
N ALA A 72 3.65 4.65 9.39
CA ALA A 72 5.02 4.83 9.83
C ALA A 72 5.14 5.84 10.99
N ASN A 73 4.37 6.93 10.97
CA ASN A 73 4.35 7.89 12.08
C ASN A 73 3.88 7.23 13.38
N VAL A 74 2.74 6.53 13.35
CA VAL A 74 2.09 5.94 14.52
C VAL A 74 2.90 4.77 15.10
N PHE A 75 3.46 3.92 14.24
CA PHE A 75 4.07 2.66 14.68
C PHE A 75 5.62 2.66 14.65
N LEU A 76 6.27 3.53 13.86
CA LEU A 76 7.73 3.52 13.66
C LEU A 76 8.46 4.79 14.14
N LYS A 77 7.81 5.97 14.07
CA LYS A 77 8.47 7.27 14.34
C LYS A 77 8.58 7.59 15.83
N ASP A 78 7.63 7.12 16.64
CA ASP A 78 7.61 7.28 18.09
C ASP A 78 7.75 5.92 18.78
N LEU A 79 8.87 5.24 18.55
CA LEU A 79 9.27 4.00 19.26
C LEU A 79 9.59 4.25 20.75
N GLY A 80 8.88 5.17 21.41
CA GLY A 80 8.82 5.24 22.86
C GLY A 80 8.13 4.00 23.44
N PRO A 81 7.17 4.10 24.37
CA PRO A 81 6.48 2.95 24.97
C PRO A 81 5.80 1.97 23.99
N ALA A 82 5.69 2.32 22.70
CA ALA A 82 5.16 1.47 21.64
C ALA A 82 6.09 0.32 21.21
N ALA A 83 7.42 0.46 21.38
CA ALA A 83 8.37 -0.61 21.10
C ALA A 83 8.14 -1.83 22.03
N ASP A 84 7.71 -1.58 23.26
CA ASP A 84 7.34 -2.62 24.23
C ASP A 84 5.87 -3.06 24.10
N ARG A 85 5.05 -2.36 23.30
CA ARG A 85 3.60 -2.59 23.18
C ARG A 85 3.23 -3.64 22.14
N TYR A 86 4.09 -3.88 21.15
CA TYR A 86 3.86 -4.83 20.08
C TYR A 86 5.01 -5.82 19.94
N PRO A 87 4.75 -7.07 19.51
CA PRO A 87 5.81 -8.03 19.20
C PRO A 87 6.82 -7.46 18.20
N GLN A 88 8.11 -7.68 18.48
CA GLN A 88 9.21 -7.20 17.64
C GLN A 88 9.10 -7.73 16.19
N GLU A 89 8.56 -8.93 16.02
CA GLU A 89 8.27 -9.53 14.71
C GLU A 89 7.35 -8.64 13.87
N HIS A 90 6.22 -8.18 14.41
CA HIS A 90 5.29 -7.33 13.69
C HIS A 90 5.87 -5.94 13.38
N ILE A 91 6.71 -5.41 14.27
CA ILE A 91 7.44 -4.16 14.04
C ILE A 91 8.40 -4.34 12.85
N GLU A 92 9.13 -5.45 12.78
CA GLU A 92 10.03 -5.70 11.66
C GLU A 92 9.27 -5.95 10.36
N SER A 93 8.18 -6.73 10.38
CA SER A 93 7.31 -6.90 9.21
C SER A 93 6.77 -5.57 8.70
N LEU A 94 6.37 -4.65 9.60
CA LEU A 94 5.92 -3.32 9.20
C LEU A 94 7.02 -2.50 8.53
N LYS A 95 8.26 -2.57 9.04
CA LYS A 95 9.39 -1.90 8.40
C LYS A 95 9.71 -2.50 7.03
N GLU A 96 9.67 -3.82 6.90
CA GLU A 96 9.92 -4.51 5.63
C GLU A 96 8.90 -4.11 4.57
N VAL A 97 7.61 -4.23 4.86
CA VAL A 97 6.55 -3.88 3.91
C VAL A 97 6.55 -2.39 3.57
N TYR A 98 6.91 -1.52 4.52
CA TYR A 98 7.04 -0.09 4.26
C TYR A 98 8.23 0.21 3.34
N ARG A 99 9.40 -0.41 3.56
CA ARG A 99 10.57 -0.26 2.68
C ARG A 99 10.28 -0.74 1.26
N GLU A 100 9.65 -1.90 1.12
CA GLU A 100 9.23 -2.44 -0.17
C GLU A 100 8.26 -1.49 -0.87
N PHE A 101 7.26 -0.98 -0.16
CA PHE A 101 6.30 -0.02 -0.70
C PHE A 101 6.97 1.26 -1.23
N ILE A 102 7.92 1.84 -0.48
CA ILE A 102 8.67 3.03 -0.94
C ILE A 102 9.49 2.73 -2.19
N SER A 103 10.11 1.56 -2.27
CA SER A 103 10.86 1.13 -3.47
C SER A 103 9.94 1.04 -4.70
N LEU A 104 8.73 0.49 -4.53
CA LEU A 104 7.74 0.41 -5.61
C LEU A 104 7.22 1.80 -6.01
N CYS A 105 7.09 2.73 -5.06
CA CYS A 105 6.72 4.12 -5.38
C CYS A 105 7.79 4.80 -6.25
N ASP A 106 9.07 4.63 -5.95
CA ASP A 106 10.16 5.18 -6.76
C ASP A 106 10.13 4.61 -8.19
N GLU A 107 10.02 3.29 -8.32
CA GLU A 107 9.91 2.63 -9.62
C GLU A 107 8.68 3.13 -10.42
N ALA A 108 7.52 3.22 -9.77
CA ALA A 108 6.31 3.74 -10.39
C ALA A 108 6.44 5.19 -10.85
N LEU A 109 7.11 6.05 -10.06
CA LEU A 109 7.36 7.45 -10.44
C LEU A 109 8.30 7.54 -11.64
N GLN A 110 9.34 6.73 -11.69
CA GLN A 110 10.26 6.66 -12.83
C GLN A 110 9.55 6.18 -14.09
N LEU A 111 8.75 5.10 -13.99
CA LEU A 111 7.96 4.58 -15.10
C LEU A 111 6.93 5.61 -15.59
N PHE A 112 6.25 6.28 -14.68
CA PHE A 112 5.30 7.34 -15.04
C PHE A 112 6.02 8.48 -15.77
N ALA A 113 7.18 8.94 -15.30
CA ALA A 113 7.95 9.99 -15.96
C ALA A 113 8.42 9.62 -17.38
N GLN A 114 8.69 8.34 -17.65
CA GLN A 114 9.07 7.85 -18.98
C GLN A 114 7.89 7.80 -19.95
N LEU A 115 6.70 7.44 -19.47
CA LEU A 115 5.54 7.15 -20.30
C LEU A 115 4.56 8.33 -20.41
N ALA A 116 4.56 9.24 -19.45
CA ALA A 116 3.66 10.39 -19.41
C ALA A 116 3.96 11.38 -20.55
N SER A 117 2.89 11.89 -21.16
CA SER A 117 3.01 13.04 -22.07
C SER A 117 3.39 14.31 -21.27
N LYS A 118 3.87 15.36 -21.96
CA LYS A 118 4.18 16.66 -21.32
C LYS A 118 3.04 17.20 -20.46
N GLU A 119 1.78 16.97 -20.83
CA GLU A 119 0.62 17.46 -20.10
C GLU A 119 0.36 16.68 -18.80
N GLN A 120 0.62 15.37 -18.79
CA GLN A 120 0.52 14.51 -17.60
C GLN A 120 1.72 14.65 -16.65
N SER A 121 2.89 15.05 -17.17
CA SER A 121 4.10 15.27 -16.36
C SER A 121 3.98 16.39 -15.31
N LEU A 122 3.10 17.38 -15.53
CA LEU A 122 2.84 18.44 -14.55
C LEU A 122 2.21 17.92 -13.26
N LEU A 123 1.44 16.84 -13.32
CA LEU A 123 0.83 16.22 -12.15
C LEU A 123 1.86 15.44 -11.31
N VAL A 124 2.96 14.96 -11.90
CA VAL A 124 4.09 14.35 -11.16
C VAL A 124 4.75 15.36 -10.23
N PHE A 125 4.81 16.63 -10.65
CA PHE A 125 5.40 17.70 -9.86
C PHE A 125 4.63 17.95 -8.55
N GLU A 126 3.32 17.74 -8.54
CA GLU A 126 2.51 17.81 -7.31
C GLU A 126 2.66 16.56 -6.41
N MET A 127 3.07 15.43 -6.98
CA MET A 127 3.24 14.16 -6.26
C MET A 127 4.62 14.02 -5.61
N ASN A 128 5.59 14.85 -5.99
CA ASN A 128 6.84 15.03 -5.27
C ASN A 128 6.64 16.15 -4.23
N PRO A 129 6.68 15.88 -2.92
CA PRO A 129 6.64 16.95 -1.94
C PRO A 129 7.85 17.88 -2.15
N PRO A 130 7.70 19.20 -2.00
CA PRO A 130 8.84 20.10 -2.09
C PRO A 130 9.91 19.66 -1.09
N PRO A 131 11.21 19.76 -1.43
CA PRO A 131 12.27 19.48 -0.48
C PRO A 131 12.02 20.33 0.76
N ILE A 132 12.04 19.70 1.93
CA ILE A 132 11.94 20.41 3.21
C ILE A 132 13.16 21.34 3.27
N VAL A 133 12.95 22.61 2.94
CA VAL A 133 13.95 23.66 3.11
C VAL A 133 14.05 23.88 4.61
N ASN A 134 15.20 23.53 5.18
CA ASN A 134 15.61 23.92 6.54
C ASN A 134 15.64 25.45 6.69
#